data_AF-A0A2N5JP63-F1
#
_entry.id   AF-A0A2N5JP63-F1
#
_cell.length_a   1.000
_cell.length_b   1.000
_cell.length_c   1.000
_cell.angle_alpha   90.00
_cell.angle_beta   90.00
_cell.angle_gamma   90.00
#
_symmetry.space_group_name_H-M   'P 1'
#
loop_
_entity.id
_entity.type
_entity.pdbx_description
1 polymer ?
#
loop_
_entity_poly.entity_id
_entity_poly.type
_entity_poly.pdbx_seq_one_letter_code
_entity_poly.pdbx_strand_id
1 'polypeptide(L)'
;MYFYWGNDEYRLSLAVDRLRQKVVDGAWQDFNFTKIVGLSDTQIIEGLTIAMTAPFGNGGRLTWITDCPIGKKCSDSLLAQLDR
;
A
#
# COMPACT_ATOMS: atom_id res chain seq x y z
N MET A 1 -4.26 1.13 8.22
CA MET A 1 -4.65 1.42 6.82
C MET A 1 -4.70 2.92 6.64
N TYR A 2 -4.12 3.48 5.58
CA TYR A 2 -4.23 4.91 5.24
C TYR A 2 -4.87 5.04 3.86
N PHE A 3 -5.83 5.95 3.72
CA PHE A 3 -6.43 6.29 2.43
C PHE A 3 -6.06 7.72 2.08
N TYR A 4 -5.39 7.90 0.95
CA TYR A 4 -5.07 9.21 0.40
C TYR A 4 -5.83 9.37 -0.91
N TRP A 5 -6.49 10.51 -1.10
CA TRP A 5 -7.29 10.81 -2.28
C TRP A 5 -7.19 12.30 -2.64
N GLY A 6 -7.54 12.63 -3.88
CA GLY A 6 -7.45 13.99 -4.43
C GLY A 6 -6.65 14.01 -5.73
N ASN A 7 -6.53 15.20 -6.32
CA ASN A 7 -5.88 15.37 -7.63
C ASN A 7 -4.47 15.99 -7.51
N ASP A 8 -4.01 16.30 -6.30
CA ASP A 8 -2.68 16.87 -6.05
C ASP A 8 -1.66 15.74 -5.82
N GLU A 9 -1.11 15.22 -6.93
CA GLU A 9 -0.15 14.10 -6.92
C GLU A 9 1.10 14.40 -6.10
N TYR A 10 1.53 15.66 -6.06
CA TYR A 10 2.69 16.08 -5.29
C TYR A 10 2.44 15.93 -3.78
N ARG A 11 1.31 16.45 -3.29
CA ARG A 11 0.95 16.33 -1.87
C ARG A 11 0.68 14.88 -1.47
N LEU A 12 0.08 14.09 -2.35
CA LEU A 12 -0.14 12.66 -2.12
C LEU A 12 1.20 11.92 -1.98
N SER A 13 2.14 12.16 -2.89
CA SER A 13 3.48 11.56 -2.85
C SER A 13 4.23 11.98 -1.58
N LEU A 14 4.18 13.25 -1.22
CA LEU A 14 4.81 13.78 0.00
C LEU A 14 4.22 13.15 1.28
N ALA A 15 2.90 12.94 1.32
CA ALA A 15 2.25 12.30 2.46
C ALA A 15 2.68 10.83 2.61
N VAL A 16 2.80 10.10 1.49
CA VAL A 16 3.28 8.72 1.49
C VAL A 16 4.75 8.64 1.88
N ASP A 17 5.61 9.56 1.40
CA ASP A 17 7.02 9.58 1.80
C ASP A 17 7.21 9.85 3.28
N ARG A 18 6.42 10.75 3.88
CA ARG A 18 6.43 10.99 5.33
C ARG A 18 6.01 9.75 6.11
N LEU A 19 5.00 9.02 5.62
CA LEU A 19 4.59 7.76 6.23
C LEU A 19 5.68 6.70 6.11
N ARG A 20 6.32 6.60 4.93
CA ARG A 20 7.45 5.69 4.67
C ARG A 20 8.60 5.95 5.64
N GLN A 21 9.03 7.19 5.79
CA GLN A 21 10.11 7.57 6.72
C GLN A 21 9.79 7.28 8.18
N LYS A 22 8.50 7.27 8.56
CA LYS A 22 8.06 6.96 9.93
C LYS A 22 7.98 5.45 10.20
N VAL A 23 7.61 4.67 9.19
CA VAL A 23 7.32 3.23 9.35
C VAL A 23 8.53 2.37 8.98
N VAL A 24 9.17 2.69 7.86
CA VAL A 24 10.22 1.87 7.26
C VAL A 24 11.58 2.36 7.73
N ASP A 25 12.37 1.44 8.29
CA ASP A 25 13.76 1.71 8.63
C ASP A 25 14.57 1.96 7.35
N GLY A 26 15.37 3.03 7.35
CA GLY A 26 16.15 3.44 6.17
C GLY A 26 17.13 2.38 5.68
N ALA A 27 17.66 1.53 6.55
CA ALA A 27 18.55 0.43 6.17
C ALA A 27 17.83 -0.70 5.43
N TRP A 28 16.50 -0.81 5.60
CA TRP A 28 15.69 -1.90 5.06
C TRP A 28 14.65 -1.42 4.04
N GLN A 29 14.78 -0.19 3.54
CA GLN A 29 13.76 0.42 2.67
C GLN A 29 13.48 -0.39 1.40
N ASP A 30 14.50 -0.97 0.78
CA ASP A 30 14.36 -1.70 -0.50
C ASP A 30 13.59 -3.02 -0.33
N PHE A 31 13.53 -3.56 0.90
CA PHE A 31 12.82 -4.79 1.23
C PHE A 31 11.42 -4.54 1.79
N ASN A 32 11.27 -3.44 2.53
CA ASN A 32 10.09 -3.16 3.34
C ASN A 32 9.16 -2.11 2.72
N PHE A 33 9.56 -1.44 1.63
CA PHE A 33 8.67 -0.57 0.87
C PHE A 33 8.35 -1.16 -0.49
N THR A 34 7.06 -1.24 -0.82
CA THR A 34 6.61 -1.74 -2.12
C THR A 34 5.54 -0.81 -2.68
N LYS A 35 5.69 -0.38 -3.94
CA LYS A 35 4.69 0.39 -4.66
C LYS A 35 4.06 -0.50 -5.74
N ILE A 36 2.74 -0.59 -5.75
CA ILE A 36 1.95 -1.36 -6.73
C ILE A 36 0.89 -0.44 -7.33
N VAL A 37 0.69 -0.54 -8.65
CA VAL A 37 -0.42 0.14 -9.33
C VAL A 37 -1.61 -0.81 -9.34
N GLY A 38 -2.67 -0.47 -8.61
CA GLY A 38 -3.86 -1.32 -8.40
C GLY A 38 -4.88 -1.24 -9.51
N LEU A 39 -4.48 -1.50 -10.77
CA LEU A 39 -5.40 -1.44 -11.93
C LEU A 39 -6.31 -2.68 -12.06
N SER A 40 -6.05 -3.72 -11.28
CA SER A 40 -6.81 -4.97 -11.26
C SER A 40 -6.92 -5.55 -9.86
N ASP A 41 -7.95 -6.35 -9.61
CA ASP A 41 -8.16 -7.03 -8.33
C ASP A 41 -6.94 -7.87 -7.92
N THR A 42 -6.30 -8.55 -8.88
CA THR A 42 -5.07 -9.34 -8.63
C THR A 42 -3.95 -8.48 -8.05
N GLN A 43 -3.71 -7.30 -8.61
CA GLN A 43 -2.66 -6.38 -8.13
C GLN A 43 -3.00 -5.80 -6.75
N ILE A 44 -4.27 -5.51 -6.50
CA ILE A 44 -4.72 -5.03 -5.18
C ILE A 44 -4.52 -6.13 -4.14
N ILE A 45 -4.93 -7.37 -4.44
CA ILE A 45 -4.76 -8.54 -3.57
C ILE A 45 -3.28 -8.83 -3.32
N GLU A 46 -2.43 -8.74 -4.34
CA GLU A 46 -0.98 -8.87 -4.20
C GLU A 46 -0.43 -7.83 -3.21
N GLY A 47 -0.81 -6.55 -3.37
CA GLY A 47 -0.35 -5.49 -2.48
C GLY A 47 -0.81 -5.68 -1.03
N LEU A 48 -2.05 -6.12 -0.82
CA LEU A 48 -2.57 -6.46 0.50
C LEU A 48 -1.83 -7.66 1.10
N THR A 49 -1.57 -8.69 0.30
CA THR A 49 -0.82 -9.88 0.74
C THR A 49 0.58 -9.50 1.18
N ILE A 50 1.30 -8.68 0.39
CA ILE A 50 2.62 -8.17 0.76
C ILE A 50 2.54 -7.38 2.07
N ALA A 51 1.53 -6.52 2.24
CA ALA A 51 1.36 -5.73 3.46
C ALA A 51 1.18 -6.57 4.73
N MET A 52 0.69 -7.81 4.61
CA MET A 52 0.53 -8.76 5.71
C MET A 52 1.79 -9.59 6.01
N THR A 53 2.82 -9.52 5.16
CA THR A 53 4.09 -10.22 5.41
C THR A 53 4.94 -9.50 6.46
N ALA A 54 5.68 -10.26 7.25
CA ALA A 54 6.60 -9.70 8.24
C ALA A 54 7.64 -8.76 7.58
N PRO A 55 8.02 -7.66 8.24
CA PRO A 55 9.12 -6.82 7.77
C PRO A 55 10.45 -7.56 7.87
N PHE A 56 11.38 -7.22 7.00
CA PHE A 56 12.76 -7.65 7.09
C PHE A 56 13.55 -6.74 8.04
N GLY A 57 14.29 -7.33 8.99
CA GLY A 57 15.10 -6.57 9.95
C GLY A 57 14.26 -5.69 10.87
N ASN A 58 14.69 -4.44 11.03
CA ASN A 58 14.07 -3.46 11.92
C ASN A 58 13.01 -2.61 11.21
N GLY A 59 12.13 -1.99 12.01
CA GLY A 59 11.05 -1.14 11.51
C GLY A 59 9.83 -1.95 11.03
N GLY A 60 9.02 -1.32 10.19
CA GLY A 60 7.81 -1.92 9.62
C GLY A 60 7.87 -2.06 8.10
N ARG A 61 6.86 -2.73 7.56
CA ARG A 61 6.61 -2.85 6.11
C ARG A 61 5.52 -1.87 5.70
N LEU A 62 5.67 -1.24 4.54
CA LEU A 62 4.69 -0.35 3.95
C LEU A 62 4.48 -0.71 2.47
N THR A 63 3.26 -1.13 2.15
CA THR A 63 2.82 -1.28 0.75
C THR A 63 1.96 -0.09 0.36
N TRP A 64 2.31 0.57 -0.75
CA TRP A 64 1.54 1.66 -1.36
C TRP A 64 0.86 1.17 -2.64
N ILE A 65 -0.47 1.04 -2.60
CA ILE A 65 -1.29 0.71 -3.76
C ILE A 65 -1.82 2.01 -4.38
N THR A 66 -1.33 2.40 -5.56
CA THR A 66 -1.83 3.58 -6.29
C THR A 66 -3.01 3.22 -7.19
N ASP A 67 -3.78 4.22 -7.60
CA ASP A 67 -4.87 4.08 -8.58
C ASP A 67 -5.91 3.01 -8.20
N CYS A 68 -6.02 2.74 -6.91
CA CYS A 68 -6.83 1.65 -6.38
C CYS A 68 -8.33 1.99 -6.50
N PRO A 69 -9.11 1.24 -7.30
CA PRO A 69 -10.53 1.50 -7.50
C PRO A 69 -11.40 1.12 -6.30
N ILE A 70 -10.84 0.53 -5.23
CA ILE A 70 -11.58 -0.02 -4.08
C ILE A 70 -12.61 0.95 -3.48
N GLY A 71 -12.32 2.26 -3.49
CA GLY A 71 -13.22 3.31 -2.99
C GLY A 71 -14.32 3.74 -3.98
N LYS A 72 -14.27 3.28 -5.23
CA LYS A 72 -15.27 3.55 -6.29
C LYS A 72 -16.06 2.30 -6.66
N LYS A 73 -15.39 1.15 -6.76
CA LYS A 73 -15.95 -0.17 -7.03
C LYS A 73 -15.08 -1.24 -6.35
N CYS A 74 -15.70 -2.10 -5.58
CA CYS A 74 -15.07 -3.28 -4.99
C CYS A 74 -15.82 -4.51 -5.49
N SER A 75 -15.11 -5.48 -6.06
CA SER A 75 -15.71 -6.76 -6.45
C SER A 75 -15.94 -7.64 -5.22
N ASP A 76 -16.86 -8.60 -5.32
CA ASP A 76 -17.10 -9.57 -4.24
C ASP A 76 -15.84 -10.40 -3.94
N SER A 77 -15.04 -10.70 -4.97
CA SER A 77 -13.76 -11.40 -4.82
C SER A 77 -12.74 -10.59 -4.02
N LEU A 78 -12.67 -9.28 -4.24
CA LEU A 78 -11.77 -8.41 -3.50
C LEU A 78 -12.27 -8.21 -2.06
N LEU A 79 -13.58 -8.02 -1.87
CA LEU A 79 -14.20 -7.91 -0.54
C LEU A 79 -13.92 -9.16 0.31
N ALA A 80 -14.08 -10.35 -0.26
CA ALA A 80 -13.79 -11.60 0.43
C ALA A 80 -12.31 -11.76 0.87
N GLN A 81 -11.37 -11.03 0.25
CA GLN A 81 -9.98 -10.99 0.73
C GLN A 81 -9.76 -9.98 1.85
N LEU A 82 -10.59 -8.94 1.94
CA LEU A 82 -10.51 -7.90 2.99
C LEU A 82 -11.12 -8.34 4.32
N ASP A 83 -12.13 -9.21 4.28
CA ASP A 83 -12.80 -9.76 5.47
C ASP A 83 -12.00 -10.86 6.19
N ARG A 84 -10.77 -11.14 5.75
CA ARG A 84 -9.92 -12.22 6.29
C ARG A 84 -9.16 -11.84 7.56
#